data_AF-A0A1H1XLX5-F1
#
_entry.id   AF-A0A1H1XLX5-F1
#
_cell.length_a   1.000
_cell.length_b   1.000
_cell.length_c   1.000
_cell.angle_alpha   90.00
_cell.angle_beta   90.00
_cell.angle_gamma   90.00
#
_symmetry.space_group_name_H-M   'P 1'
#
loop_
_entity.id
_entity.type
_entity.pdbx_description
1 polymer ?
#
loop_
_entity_poly.entity_id
_entity_poly.type
_entity_poly.pdbx_seq_one_letter_code
_entity_poly.pdbx_strand_id
1 'polypeptide(L)'
;MPGHAGLRLTVVHSGHPVTLTAVTAERAEATRTSLGLPLPLLSPAYEPGGKAAFYSTVPGAFVDLAADLTYVLDRSRTRAVTIELDGDLPLVTSGVLVTGLEDLAALNRAAGILIARGQDPGTAPQALRTRAGVAGLTPLAYAHRLLGREDRIAGRRPAPLLSRASWAMMKELRPSQSELVRPPAPPPQAARPYRE
;
A
#
# COMPACT_ATOMS: atom_id res chain seq x y z
N MET A 1 13.94 24.50 16.87
CA MET A 1 12.73 24.69 16.03
C MET A 1 12.49 23.39 15.27
N PRO A 2 11.33 22.73 15.38
CA PRO A 2 11.08 21.50 14.64
C PRO A 2 10.93 21.81 13.14
N GLY A 3 11.92 21.42 12.34
CA GLY A 3 11.95 21.72 10.90
C GLY A 3 11.10 20.80 10.01
N HIS A 4 10.64 19.66 10.53
CA HIS A 4 9.81 18.73 9.76
C HIS A 4 8.39 19.26 9.57
N ALA A 5 7.94 19.36 8.31
CA ALA A 5 6.58 19.79 7.99
C ALA A 5 5.64 18.59 7.78
N GLY A 6 6.14 17.50 7.18
CA GLY A 6 5.41 16.24 7.03
C GLY A 6 5.88 15.45 5.80
N LEU A 7 5.02 14.56 5.30
CA LEU A 7 5.32 13.71 4.13
C LEU A 7 4.10 13.42 3.25
N ARG A 8 4.35 13.12 1.98
CA ARG A 8 3.40 12.53 1.03
C ARG A 8 4.01 11.28 0.41
N LEU A 9 3.33 10.14 0.52
CA LEU A 9 3.75 8.88 -0.05
C LEU A 9 2.75 8.43 -1.10
N THR A 10 3.19 8.27 -2.34
CA THR A 10 2.40 7.69 -3.43
C THR A 10 2.97 6.32 -3.77
N VAL A 11 2.15 5.28 -3.62
CA VAL A 11 2.46 3.92 -4.06
C VAL A 11 1.55 3.60 -5.25
N VAL A 12 2.14 3.14 -6.35
CA VAL A 12 1.37 2.66 -7.50
C VAL A 12 1.22 1.15 -7.38
N HIS A 13 -0.03 0.68 -7.42
CA HIS A 13 -0.34 -0.75 -7.40
C HIS A 13 -1.22 -1.12 -8.58
N SER A 14 -0.74 -2.01 -9.44
CA SER A 14 -1.42 -2.43 -10.67
C SER A 14 -1.82 -1.23 -11.55
N GLY A 15 -0.96 -0.21 -11.62
CA GLY A 15 -1.19 1.04 -12.36
C GLY A 15 -2.12 2.05 -11.68
N HIS A 16 -2.55 1.81 -10.44
CA HIS A 16 -3.43 2.73 -9.71
C HIS A 16 -2.67 3.38 -8.54
N PRO A 17 -2.54 4.71 -8.53
CA PRO A 17 -1.84 5.41 -7.45
C PRO A 17 -2.72 5.47 -6.20
N VAL A 18 -2.13 5.09 -5.06
CA VAL A 18 -2.67 5.34 -3.72
C VAL A 18 -1.75 6.34 -3.04
N THR A 19 -2.29 7.46 -2.59
CA THR A 19 -1.51 8.51 -1.95
C THR A 19 -1.91 8.67 -0.49
N LEU A 20 -0.91 8.61 0.40
CA LEU A 20 -1.03 8.98 1.80
C LEU A 20 -0.34 10.34 1.99
N THR A 21 -1.10 11.32 2.48
CA THR A 21 -0.57 12.63 2.87
C THR A 21 -0.66 12.74 4.38
N ALA A 22 0.44 13.13 5.01
CA ALA A 22 0.54 13.40 6.44
C ALA A 22 1.23 14.75 6.63
N VAL A 23 0.53 15.84 6.29
CA VAL A 23 0.99 17.21 6.47
C VAL A 23 -0.19 18.04 6.96
N THR A 24 -0.09 18.69 8.12
CA THR A 24 -1.16 19.56 8.62
C THR A 24 -1.26 20.85 7.81
N ALA A 25 -2.44 21.48 7.72
CA ALA A 25 -2.65 22.73 6.97
C ALA A 25 -1.67 23.85 7.35
N GLU A 26 -1.49 24.11 8.64
CA GLU A 26 -0.54 25.10 9.17
C GLU A 26 0.90 24.85 8.66
N ARG A 27 1.32 23.59 8.64
CA ARG A 27 2.65 23.20 8.18
C ARG A 27 2.77 23.21 6.66
N ALA A 28 1.68 22.95 5.93
CA ALA A 28 1.68 23.03 4.47
C ALA A 28 1.94 24.47 4.00
N GLU A 29 1.30 25.46 4.64
CA GLU A 29 1.53 26.88 4.36
C GLU A 29 2.94 27.34 4.76
N ALA A 30 3.46 26.81 5.86
CA ALA A 30 4.81 27.11 6.34
C ALA A 30 5.91 26.35 5.58
N THR A 31 5.57 25.41 4.67
CA THR A 31 6.55 24.60 3.95
C THR A 31 7.36 25.48 3.00
N ARG A 32 8.69 25.36 3.08
CA ARG A 32 9.64 26.13 2.28
C ARG A 32 10.49 25.28 1.35
N THR A 33 10.60 23.99 1.63
CA THR A 33 11.37 23.07 0.78
C THR A 33 10.75 21.67 0.79
N SER A 34 10.98 20.91 -0.29
CA SER A 34 10.61 19.51 -0.38
C SER A 34 11.72 18.66 -0.97
N LEU A 35 11.72 17.37 -0.63
CA LEU A 35 12.59 16.36 -1.20
C LEU A 35 11.75 15.22 -1.76
N GLY A 36 11.80 15.02 -3.06
CA GLY A 36 11.13 13.97 -3.79
C GLY A 36 12.06 12.79 -4.09
N LEU A 37 11.68 11.61 -3.61
CA LEU A 37 12.38 10.35 -3.81
C LEU A 37 11.51 9.35 -4.58
N PRO A 38 11.82 9.05 -5.85
CA PRO A 38 11.16 7.99 -6.60
C PRO A 38 11.33 6.63 -5.90
N LEU A 39 10.23 5.93 -5.58
CA LEU A 39 10.27 4.63 -4.91
C LEU A 39 10.98 3.53 -5.73
N PRO A 40 10.94 3.51 -7.08
CA PRO A 40 11.73 2.58 -7.87
C PRO A 40 13.25 2.65 -7.63
N LEU A 41 13.75 3.72 -6.99
CA LEU A 41 15.15 3.80 -6.55
C LEU A 41 15.46 2.86 -5.39
N LEU A 42 14.49 2.61 -4.52
CA LEU A 42 14.67 1.83 -3.30
C LEU A 42 14.56 0.34 -3.57
N SER A 43 13.71 -0.05 -4.53
CA SER A 43 13.51 -1.43 -4.92
C SER A 43 12.86 -1.53 -6.29
N PRO A 44 13.28 -2.48 -7.15
CA PRO A 44 12.60 -2.75 -8.42
C PRO A 44 11.19 -3.33 -8.23
N ALA A 45 10.80 -3.70 -7.00
CA ALA A 45 9.45 -4.15 -6.69
C ALA A 45 8.40 -3.02 -6.75
N TYR A 46 8.82 -1.75 -6.72
CA TYR A 46 7.91 -0.62 -6.84
C TYR A 46 7.63 -0.30 -8.31
N GLU A 47 6.35 -0.09 -8.62
CA GLU A 47 5.92 0.34 -9.94
C GLU A 47 6.38 1.78 -10.25
N PRO A 48 6.65 2.10 -11.53
CA PRO A 48 6.92 3.47 -11.96
C PRO A 48 5.81 4.45 -11.53
N GLY A 49 6.20 5.65 -11.12
CA GLY A 49 5.29 6.69 -10.62
C GLY A 49 5.11 6.68 -9.10
N GLY A 50 5.59 5.66 -8.38
CA GLY A 50 5.69 5.70 -6.93
C GLY A 50 6.72 6.73 -6.45
N LYS A 51 6.39 7.55 -5.45
CA LYS A 51 7.25 8.63 -4.94
C LYS A 51 7.00 8.86 -3.44
N ALA A 52 8.05 9.14 -2.69
CA ALA A 52 7.98 9.70 -1.35
C ALA A 52 8.46 11.16 -1.40
N ALA A 53 7.63 12.10 -0.95
CA ALA A 53 7.97 13.51 -0.82
C ALA A 53 8.02 13.89 0.67
N PHE A 54 9.14 14.48 1.10
CA PHE A 54 9.34 15.01 2.44
C PHE A 54 9.26 16.53 2.41
N TYR A 55 8.68 17.14 3.44
CA TYR A 55 8.49 18.58 3.51
C TYR A 55 9.16 19.17 4.75
N SER A 56 9.71 20.37 4.61
CA SER A 56 10.34 21.11 5.69
C SER A 56 9.95 22.60 5.66
N THR A 57 9.82 23.19 6.84
CA THR A 57 9.62 24.65 7.01
C THR A 57 10.94 25.42 6.96
N VAL A 58 12.08 24.72 7.07
CA VAL A 58 13.42 25.28 7.00
C VAL A 58 13.93 25.18 5.56
N PRO A 59 14.18 26.31 4.87
CA PRO A 59 14.75 26.31 3.52
C PRO A 59 16.07 25.54 3.47
N GLY A 60 16.29 24.77 2.41
CA GLY A 60 17.54 24.04 2.20
C GLY A 60 17.77 22.85 3.15
N ALA A 61 16.82 22.50 4.01
CA ALA A 61 16.97 21.42 5.00
C ALA A 61 17.31 20.03 4.41
N PHE A 62 17.06 19.83 3.11
CA PHE A 62 17.30 18.58 2.42
C PHE A 62 18.50 18.61 1.48
N VAL A 63 19.25 19.70 1.38
CA VAL A 63 20.35 19.85 0.41
C VAL A 63 21.45 18.81 0.66
N ASP A 64 21.93 18.70 1.90
CA ASP A 64 22.98 17.74 2.25
C ASP A 64 22.48 16.29 2.09
N LEU A 65 21.25 16.01 2.55
CA LEU A 65 20.64 14.69 2.39
C LEU A 65 20.46 14.30 0.92
N ALA A 66 20.07 15.26 0.06
CA ALA A 66 19.94 15.02 -1.38
C ALA A 66 21.30 14.73 -2.01
N ALA A 67 22.36 15.44 -1.60
CA ALA A 67 23.72 15.19 -2.05
C ALA A 67 24.20 13.79 -1.62
N ASP A 68 24.00 13.42 -0.34
CA ASP A 68 24.36 12.11 0.20
C ASP A 68 23.61 10.98 -0.51
N LEU A 69 22.30 11.11 -0.68
CA LEU A 69 21.49 10.11 -1.38
C LEU A 69 21.88 9.99 -2.84
N THR A 70 22.14 11.10 -3.53
CA THR A 70 22.63 11.08 -4.92
C THR A 70 23.94 10.32 -5.00
N TYR A 71 24.89 10.61 -4.11
CA TYR A 71 26.18 9.93 -4.05
C TYR A 71 26.06 8.43 -3.80
N VAL A 72 25.23 8.03 -2.82
CA VAL A 72 25.03 6.62 -2.46
C VAL A 72 24.29 5.83 -3.57
N LEU A 73 23.30 6.44 -4.21
CA LEU A 73 22.49 5.78 -5.24
C LEU A 73 23.21 5.72 -6.59
N ASP A 74 24.04 6.71 -6.94
CA ASP A 74 24.87 6.68 -8.15
C ASP A 74 25.89 5.52 -8.10
N ARG A 75 26.48 5.28 -6.92
CA ARG A 75 27.38 4.14 -6.67
C ARG A 75 26.71 2.77 -6.90
N SER A 76 25.39 2.70 -6.74
CA SER A 76 24.65 1.43 -6.80
C SER A 76 24.31 0.98 -8.23
N ARG A 77 24.73 1.73 -9.28
CA ARG A 77 24.40 1.48 -10.71
C ARG A 77 22.89 1.33 -10.99
N THR A 78 22.05 1.69 -10.05
CA THR A 78 20.65 2.03 -10.29
C THR A 78 20.64 3.13 -11.36
N ARG A 79 19.84 2.95 -12.41
CA ARG A 79 19.75 3.86 -13.57
C ARG A 79 19.81 5.34 -13.14
N ALA A 80 20.29 6.22 -14.02
CA ALA A 80 20.22 7.66 -13.83
C ALA A 80 18.77 8.08 -13.50
N VAL A 81 18.52 8.33 -12.22
CA VAL A 81 17.23 8.76 -11.70
C VAL A 81 17.50 9.95 -10.80
N THR A 82 16.68 10.98 -10.99
CA THR A 82 16.86 12.29 -10.38
C THR A 82 16.11 12.35 -9.05
N ILE A 83 16.84 12.67 -7.98
CA ILE A 83 16.24 13.15 -6.74
C ILE A 83 15.81 14.61 -6.98
N GLU A 84 14.57 14.93 -6.63
CA GLU A 84 14.00 16.26 -6.91
C GLU A 84 13.94 17.10 -5.64
N LEU A 85 14.64 18.24 -5.63
CA LEU A 85 14.40 19.28 -4.62
C LEU A 85 13.28 20.19 -5.11
N ASP A 86 12.37 20.52 -4.20
CA ASP A 86 11.29 21.52 -4.39
C ASP A 86 10.28 21.22 -5.51
N GLY A 87 10.39 20.08 -6.20
CA GLY A 87 9.47 19.66 -7.25
C GLY A 87 8.04 19.36 -6.79
N ASP A 88 7.82 19.20 -5.48
CA ASP A 88 6.50 18.98 -4.89
C ASP A 88 5.90 20.24 -4.24
N LEU A 89 6.46 21.43 -4.54
CA LEU A 89 5.91 22.72 -4.11
C LEU A 89 5.12 23.41 -5.23
N PRO A 90 4.07 24.20 -4.90
CA PRO A 90 3.50 24.37 -3.56
C PRO A 90 2.69 23.14 -3.12
N LEU A 91 2.61 22.91 -1.81
CA LEU A 91 1.81 21.81 -1.27
C LEU A 91 0.31 22.19 -1.27
N VAL A 92 -0.41 21.75 -2.32
CA VAL A 92 -1.83 22.07 -2.54
C VAL A 92 -2.77 21.28 -1.61
N THR A 93 -2.31 20.17 -1.04
CA THR A 93 -3.13 19.27 -0.22
C THR A 93 -2.58 19.17 1.19
N SER A 94 -3.44 19.41 2.18
CA SER A 94 -3.11 19.28 3.59
C SER A 94 -4.17 18.43 4.33
N GLY A 95 -3.77 17.87 5.47
CA GLY A 95 -4.50 16.87 6.26
C GLY A 95 -3.75 15.54 6.34
N VAL A 96 -4.26 14.67 7.23
CA VAL A 96 -3.99 13.24 7.17
C VAL A 96 -5.03 12.62 6.26
N LEU A 97 -4.65 12.30 5.03
CA LEU A 97 -5.58 11.87 3.99
C LEU A 97 -5.00 10.67 3.23
N VAL A 98 -5.87 9.72 2.90
CA VAL A 98 -5.58 8.65 1.95
C VAL A 98 -6.49 8.81 0.74
N THR A 99 -5.92 8.96 -0.45
CA THR A 99 -6.65 9.05 -1.73
C THR A 99 -6.35 7.85 -2.62
N GLY A 100 -7.26 7.53 -3.54
CA GLY A 100 -7.13 6.40 -4.48
C GLY A 100 -7.44 5.02 -3.89
N LEU A 101 -7.60 4.91 -2.57
CA LEU A 101 -7.94 3.64 -1.91
C LEU A 101 -9.36 3.16 -2.28
N GLU A 102 -10.32 4.08 -2.41
CA GLU A 102 -11.68 3.74 -2.82
C GLU A 102 -11.73 3.18 -4.24
N ASP A 103 -11.03 3.83 -5.18
CA ASP A 103 -10.91 3.36 -6.57
C ASP A 103 -10.25 1.98 -6.62
N LEU A 104 -9.16 1.79 -5.88
CA LEU A 104 -8.47 0.51 -5.79
C LEU A 104 -9.39 -0.58 -5.18
N ALA A 105 -10.17 -0.23 -4.15
CA ALA A 105 -11.14 -1.14 -3.55
C ALA A 105 -12.25 -1.52 -4.54
N ALA A 106 -12.76 -0.58 -5.33
CA ALA A 106 -13.76 -0.84 -6.36
C ALA A 106 -13.22 -1.80 -7.43
N LEU A 107 -11.98 -1.59 -7.88
CA LEU A 107 -11.31 -2.47 -8.83
C LEU A 107 -11.08 -3.88 -8.26
N ASN A 108 -10.61 -3.98 -7.02
CA ASN A 108 -10.40 -5.26 -6.36
C ASN A 108 -11.72 -6.03 -6.14
N ARG A 109 -12.80 -5.34 -5.77
CA ARG A 109 -14.13 -5.97 -5.67
C ARG A 109 -14.64 -6.43 -7.03
N ALA A 110 -14.47 -5.64 -8.09
CA ALA A 110 -14.84 -6.04 -9.44
C ALA A 110 -14.04 -7.26 -9.93
N ALA A 111 -12.73 -7.32 -9.64
CA ALA A 111 -11.91 -8.49 -9.89
C ALA A 111 -12.41 -9.71 -9.11
N GLY A 112 -12.79 -9.54 -7.84
CA GLY A 112 -13.43 -10.59 -7.03
C GLY A 112 -14.71 -11.15 -7.65
N ILE A 113 -15.57 -10.31 -8.22
CA ILE A 113 -16.77 -10.77 -8.96
C ILE A 113 -16.38 -11.59 -10.19
N LEU A 114 -15.34 -11.19 -10.92
CA LEU A 114 -14.84 -11.97 -12.06
C LEU A 114 -14.31 -13.33 -11.64
N ILE A 115 -13.58 -13.40 -10.52
CA ILE A 115 -13.08 -14.65 -9.95
C ILE A 115 -14.23 -15.57 -9.53
N ALA A 116 -15.24 -15.02 -8.84
CA ALA A 116 -16.44 -15.76 -8.48
C ALA A 116 -17.20 -16.34 -9.70
N ARG A 117 -17.01 -15.75 -10.88
CA ARG A 117 -17.54 -16.23 -12.17
C ARG A 117 -16.58 -17.17 -12.91
N GLY A 118 -15.56 -17.69 -12.24
CA GLY A 118 -14.62 -18.67 -12.78
C GLY A 118 -13.43 -18.07 -13.55
N GLN A 119 -13.16 -16.76 -13.45
CA GLN A 119 -11.88 -16.23 -13.92
C GLN A 119 -10.76 -16.62 -12.96
N ASP A 120 -9.59 -16.92 -13.52
CA ASP A 120 -8.41 -17.21 -12.73
C ASP A 120 -7.95 -15.96 -11.93
N PRO A 121 -7.60 -16.08 -10.64
CA PRO A 121 -7.19 -14.95 -9.81
C PRO A 121 -6.00 -14.16 -10.35
N GLY A 122 -5.03 -14.82 -10.98
CA GLY A 122 -3.85 -14.17 -11.55
C GLY A 122 -4.16 -13.34 -12.80
N THR A 123 -5.20 -13.73 -13.54
CA THR A 123 -5.60 -13.06 -14.80
C THR A 123 -6.81 -12.13 -14.65
N ALA A 124 -7.57 -12.22 -13.56
CA ALA A 124 -8.77 -11.42 -13.33
C ALA A 124 -8.56 -9.89 -13.49
N PRO A 125 -7.45 -9.29 -13.00
CA PRO A 125 -7.18 -7.87 -13.24
C PRO A 125 -7.02 -7.53 -14.72
N GLN A 126 -6.34 -8.38 -15.49
CA GLN A 126 -6.16 -8.17 -16.92
C GLN A 126 -7.47 -8.38 -17.69
N ALA A 127 -8.23 -9.41 -17.34
CA ALA A 127 -9.55 -9.66 -17.91
C ALA A 127 -10.51 -8.48 -17.67
N LEU A 128 -10.47 -7.85 -16.49
CA LEU A 128 -11.22 -6.63 -16.20
C LEU A 128 -10.85 -5.50 -17.16
N ARG A 129 -9.55 -5.24 -17.35
CA ARG A 129 -9.06 -4.20 -18.29
C ARG A 129 -9.48 -4.49 -19.72
N THR A 130 -9.32 -5.72 -20.19
CA THR A 130 -9.73 -6.13 -21.54
C THR A 130 -11.23 -5.91 -21.75
N ARG A 131 -12.07 -6.33 -20.78
CA ARG A 131 -13.53 -6.14 -20.88
C ARG A 131 -13.95 -4.68 -20.79
N ALA A 132 -13.26 -3.87 -19.99
CA ALA A 132 -13.46 -2.43 -19.95
C ALA A 132 -13.15 -1.79 -21.31
N GLY A 133 -12.01 -2.17 -21.93
CA GLY A 133 -11.62 -1.73 -23.27
C GLY A 133 -12.64 -2.12 -24.34
N VAL A 134 -13.13 -3.37 -24.34
CA VAL A 134 -14.19 -3.83 -25.25
C VAL A 134 -15.50 -3.04 -25.06
N ALA A 135 -15.78 -2.60 -23.83
CA ALA A 135 -16.94 -1.76 -23.52
C ALA A 135 -16.72 -0.26 -23.77
N GLY A 136 -15.52 0.15 -24.23
CA GLY A 136 -15.17 1.56 -24.41
C GLY A 136 -15.08 2.37 -23.11
N LEU A 137 -14.87 1.70 -21.98
CA LEU A 137 -14.83 2.31 -20.65
C LEU A 137 -13.43 2.23 -20.04
N THR A 138 -13.15 3.16 -19.11
CA THR A 138 -12.00 3.00 -18.22
C THR A 138 -12.24 1.79 -17.30
N PRO A 139 -11.18 1.11 -16.83
CA PRO A 139 -11.31 -0.01 -15.90
C PRO A 139 -12.14 0.34 -14.65
N LEU A 140 -11.95 1.54 -14.10
CA LEU A 140 -12.69 2.02 -12.93
C LEU A 140 -14.18 2.26 -13.25
N ALA A 141 -14.50 2.93 -14.36
CA ALA A 141 -15.89 3.12 -14.79
C ALA A 141 -16.59 1.78 -15.05
N TYR A 142 -15.89 0.81 -15.64
CA TYR A 142 -16.39 -0.54 -15.83
C TYR A 142 -16.60 -1.27 -14.49
N ALA A 143 -15.68 -1.12 -13.54
CA ALA A 143 -15.81 -1.70 -12.19
C ALA A 143 -17.06 -1.17 -11.47
N HIS A 144 -17.28 0.15 -11.44
CA HIS A 144 -18.50 0.72 -10.85
C HIS A 144 -19.77 0.24 -11.54
N ARG A 145 -19.76 0.14 -12.88
CA ARG A 145 -20.89 -0.42 -13.63
C ARG A 145 -21.16 -1.88 -13.27
N LEU A 146 -20.11 -2.68 -13.03
CA LEU A 146 -20.25 -4.08 -12.64
C LEU A 146 -20.81 -4.19 -11.21
N LEU A 147 -20.26 -3.42 -10.27
CA LEU A 147 -20.71 -3.38 -8.87
C LEU A 147 -22.18 -2.92 -8.77
N GLY A 148 -22.55 -1.84 -9.45
CA GLY A 148 -23.92 -1.34 -9.45
C GLY A 148 -24.93 -2.26 -10.15
N ARG A 149 -24.50 -3.30 -10.87
CA ARG A 149 -25.38 -4.37 -11.38
C ARG A 149 -25.60 -5.44 -10.33
N GLU A 150 -24.55 -5.84 -9.62
CA GLU A 150 -24.64 -6.83 -8.53
C GLU A 150 -25.52 -6.32 -7.39
N ASP A 151 -25.38 -5.06 -6.99
CA ASP A 151 -26.21 -4.48 -5.93
C ASP A 151 -27.71 -4.46 -6.31
N ARG A 152 -28.02 -4.34 -7.60
CA ARG A 152 -29.41 -4.41 -8.10
C ARG A 152 -29.97 -5.84 -8.15
N ILE A 153 -29.10 -6.83 -8.38
CA ILE A 153 -29.47 -8.26 -8.34
C ILE A 153 -29.66 -8.70 -6.89
N ALA A 154 -28.75 -8.28 -6.00
CA ALA A 154 -28.83 -8.51 -4.57
C ALA A 154 -30.03 -7.77 -3.94
N GLY A 155 -30.33 -6.54 -4.35
CA GLY A 155 -31.49 -5.78 -3.88
C GLY A 155 -32.86 -6.36 -4.29
N ARG A 156 -32.91 -7.34 -5.22
CA ARG A 156 -34.13 -8.06 -5.62
C ARG A 156 -34.32 -9.42 -4.95
N ARG A 157 -33.37 -9.88 -4.13
CA ARG A 157 -33.51 -11.10 -3.34
C ARG A 157 -33.11 -10.78 -1.89
N PRO A 158 -33.95 -11.02 -0.87
CA PRO A 158 -33.42 -11.03 0.49
C PRO A 158 -32.31 -12.08 0.54
N ALA A 159 -31.08 -11.65 0.85
CA ALA A 159 -29.94 -12.55 0.95
C ALA A 159 -30.21 -13.55 2.09
N PRO A 160 -30.19 -14.87 1.85
CA PRO A 160 -29.82 -15.77 2.91
C PRO A 160 -28.31 -15.57 3.10
N LEU A 161 -27.96 -14.86 4.17
CA LEU A 161 -26.64 -14.96 4.78
C LEU A 161 -26.27 -16.45 4.82
N LEU A 162 -25.05 -16.75 4.36
CA LEU A 162 -24.40 -18.05 4.55
C LEU A 162 -24.75 -18.57 5.95
N SER A 163 -25.50 -19.67 6.00
CA SER A 163 -25.91 -20.26 7.28
C SER A 163 -24.65 -20.66 8.06
N ARG A 164 -24.73 -20.64 9.39
CA ARG A 164 -23.62 -21.02 10.30
C ARG A 164 -23.05 -22.43 10.00
N ALA A 165 -23.72 -23.25 9.20
CA ALA A 165 -23.22 -24.55 8.74
C ALA A 165 -22.02 -24.43 7.77
N SER A 166 -21.93 -23.35 6.98
CA SER A 166 -20.83 -23.19 6.01
C SER A 166 -19.49 -22.87 6.68
N TRP A 167 -19.52 -22.31 7.90
CA TRP A 167 -18.32 -22.09 8.72
C TRP A 167 -17.87 -23.35 9.47
N ALA A 168 -18.77 -24.29 9.75
CA ALA A 168 -18.41 -25.57 10.38
C ALA A 168 -17.64 -26.46 9.40
N MET A 169 -18.04 -26.49 8.13
CA MET A 169 -17.43 -27.32 7.09
C MET A 169 -16.03 -26.83 6.66
N MET A 170 -15.68 -25.56 6.89
CA MET A 170 -14.30 -25.05 6.67
C MET A 170 -13.35 -25.29 7.85
N LYS A 171 -13.84 -25.75 9.02
CA LYS A 171 -12.97 -26.15 10.14
C LYS A 171 -12.50 -27.61 10.06
N GLU A 172 -13.12 -28.43 9.22
CA GLU A 172 -12.82 -29.87 9.08
C GLU A 172 -11.69 -30.19 8.09
N LEU A 173 -11.18 -29.20 7.37
CA LEU A 173 -9.99 -29.33 6.53
C LEU A 173 -8.75 -28.82 7.25
N ARG A 174 -8.38 -29.47 8.36
CA ARG A 174 -6.98 -29.50 8.84
C ARG A 174 -6.33 -30.79 8.35
N PRO A 175 -5.17 -30.78 7.69
CA PRO A 175 -4.27 -31.91 7.77
C PRO A 175 -3.53 -31.86 9.12
N SER A 176 -3.57 -33.00 9.79
CA SER A 176 -2.72 -33.36 10.93
C SER A 176 -1.30 -33.66 10.43
N GLN A 177 -0.31 -33.23 11.22
CA GLN A 177 0.96 -33.88 11.58
C GLN A 177 2.12 -32.87 11.60
N SER A 178 2.64 -32.48 12.77
CA SER A 178 3.49 -33.24 13.71
C SER A 178 4.96 -33.09 13.35
N GLU A 179 5.64 -32.09 13.92
CA GLU A 179 7.01 -32.29 14.36
C GLU A 179 7.28 -31.52 15.65
N LEU A 180 7.70 -32.30 16.64
CA LEU A 180 8.06 -31.91 18.00
C LEU A 180 9.21 -30.90 17.98
N VAL A 181 9.05 -29.77 18.65
CA VAL A 181 10.18 -29.07 19.28
C VAL A 181 9.88 -28.95 20.76
N ARG A 182 10.45 -29.86 21.56
CA ARG A 182 10.49 -29.75 23.01
C ARG A 182 11.39 -28.56 23.38
N PRO A 183 10.99 -27.67 24.30
CA PRO A 183 11.91 -26.70 24.86
C PRO A 183 12.98 -27.41 25.72
N PRO A 184 14.24 -26.93 25.73
CA PRO A 184 15.28 -27.49 26.57
C PRO A 184 15.00 -27.25 28.06
N ALA A 185 15.39 -28.23 28.88
CA ALA A 185 15.24 -28.20 30.33
C ALA A 185 16.03 -27.04 30.98
N PRO A 186 15.52 -26.43 32.06
CA PRO A 186 16.27 -25.44 32.81
C PRO A 186 17.47 -26.08 33.53
N PRO A 187 18.61 -25.37 33.65
CA PRO A 187 19.78 -25.88 34.35
C PRO A 187 19.51 -26.04 35.86
N PRO A 188 20.19 -26.99 36.53
CA PRO A 188 20.01 -27.24 37.96
C PRO A 188 20.46 -26.03 38.80
N GLN A 189 19.59 -25.61 39.72
CA GLN A 189 19.93 -24.61 40.74
C GLN A 189 21.00 -25.18 41.66
N ALA A 190 22.21 -24.62 41.59
CA ALA A 190 23.26 -24.88 42.58
C ALA A 190 22.86 -24.21 43.89
N ALA A 191 22.63 -25.04 44.92
CA ALA A 191 22.49 -24.63 46.30
C ALA A 191 23.74 -23.85 46.73
N ARG A 192 23.56 -22.58 47.13
CA ARG A 192 24.57 -21.85 47.90
C ARG A 192 24.39 -22.19 49.38
N PRO A 193 25.38 -22.78 50.06
CA PRO A 193 25.34 -22.91 51.51
C PRO A 193 25.57 -21.54 52.16
N TYR A 194 24.79 -21.29 53.21
CA TYR A 194 25.05 -20.31 54.26
C TYR A 194 26.41 -20.58 54.93
N ARG A 195 27.18 -19.51 55.15
CA ARG A 195 28.14 -19.29 56.26
C ARG A 195 28.41 -17.77 56.26
N GLU A 196 27.85 -17.04 57.22
CA GLU A 196 28.46 -16.70 58.54
C GLU A 196 29.76 -15.92 58.40
#